data_AF-A0A2S1PRV3-F1
#
_entry.id   AF-A0A2S1PRV3-F1
#
_cell.length_a   1.000
_cell.length_b   1.000
_cell.length_c   1.000
_cell.angle_alpha   90.00
_cell.angle_beta   90.00
_cell.angle_gamma   90.00
#
_symmetry.space_group_name_H-M   'P 1'
#
loop_
_entity.id
_entity.type
_entity.pdbx_description
1 polymer ?
#
loop_
_entity_poly.entity_id
_entity_poly.type
_entity_poly.pdbx_seq_one_letter_code
_entity_poly.pdbx_strand_id
1 'polypeptide(L)' 'LRALRLEDLRIPPAYVKTFQGPPHGIQVERDKLNKYGRGLLGCTIKPKLGLSAKNYGRAVYECLRGGL' A
#
# COMPACT_ATOMS: atom_id res chain seq x y z
N LEU A 1 31.90 9.10 -19.53
CA LEU A 1 30.54 8.82 -19.03
C LEU A 1 29.89 10.15 -18.64
N ARG A 2 28.69 10.49 -19.16
CA ARG A 2 27.97 11.74 -18.84
C ARG A 2 26.83 11.55 -17.82
N ALA A 3 26.45 10.30 -17.52
CA ALA A 3 25.51 9.92 -16.47
C ALA A 3 25.76 8.46 -16.01
N LEU A 4 25.32 8.13 -14.79
CA LEU A 4 25.38 6.79 -14.19
C LEU A 4 24.07 6.49 -13.45
N ARG A 5 23.59 5.25 -13.51
CA ARG A 5 22.41 4.75 -12.79
C ARG A 5 22.75 3.45 -12.06
N LEU A 6 22.33 3.33 -10.80
CA LEU A 6 22.39 2.08 -10.05
C LEU A 6 21.18 1.22 -10.43
N GLU A 7 21.44 0.01 -10.93
CA GLU A 7 20.38 -0.91 -11.36
C GLU A 7 19.95 -1.86 -10.23
N ASP A 8 20.89 -2.39 -9.45
CA ASP A 8 20.58 -3.35 -8.38
C ASP A 8 21.68 -3.40 -7.30
N LEU A 9 21.34 -3.97 -6.14
CA LEU A 9 22.25 -4.17 -5.01
C LEU A 9 22.05 -5.57 -4.41
N ARG A 10 23.14 -6.33 -4.29
CA ARG A 10 23.15 -7.55 -3.48
C ARG A 10 23.45 -7.21 -2.02
N ILE A 11 22.47 -7.42 -1.14
CA ILE A 11 22.62 -7.15 0.30
C ILE A 11 22.96 -8.46 1.06
N PRO A 12 24.06 -8.51 1.84
CA PRO A 12 24.42 -9.69 2.63
C PRO A 12 23.40 -10.02 3.74
N PRO A 13 23.14 -11.31 4.05
CA PRO A 13 22.21 -11.69 5.12
C PRO A 13 22.55 -11.13 6.50
N ALA A 14 23.84 -10.96 6.81
CA ALA A 14 24.28 -10.38 8.08
C ALA A 14 23.80 -8.93 8.24
N TYR A 15 23.76 -8.18 7.13
CA TYR A 15 23.27 -6.80 7.11
C TYR A 15 21.74 -6.77 7.10
N VAL A 16 21.07 -7.62 6.31
CA VAL A 16 19.59 -7.68 6.28
C VAL A 16 19.01 -7.95 7.69
N LYS A 17 19.68 -8.78 8.49
CA LYS A 17 19.24 -9.13 9.86
C LYS A 17 19.31 -7.97 10.86
N THR A 18 19.96 -6.85 10.55
CA THR A 18 19.98 -5.68 11.43
C THR A 18 18.73 -4.80 11.31
N PHE A 19 17.85 -5.12 10.35
CA PHE A 19 16.60 -4.38 10.11
C PHE A 19 15.40 -5.19 10.59
N GLN A 20 14.37 -4.50 11.08
CA GLN A 20 13.12 -5.14 11.52
C GLN A 20 12.29 -5.68 10.36
N GLY A 21 12.41 -5.07 9.17
CA GLY A 21 11.53 -5.37 8.03
C GLY A 21 10.12 -4.78 8.19
N PRO A 22 9.17 -5.19 7.34
CA PRO A 22 7.79 -4.71 7.40
C PRO A 22 7.09 -5.15 8.70
N PRO A 23 6.28 -4.28 9.34
CA PRO A 23 5.53 -4.65 10.55
C PRO A 23 4.49 -5.74 10.29
N HIS A 24 3.89 -5.77 9.09
CA HIS A 24 3.07 -6.87 8.61
C HIS A 24 3.47 -7.23 7.18
N GLY A 25 3.60 -8.53 6.92
CA GLY A 25 3.78 -9.06 5.57
C GLY A 25 2.45 -9.31 4.86
N ILE A 26 2.52 -9.67 3.58
CA ILE A 26 1.35 -9.97 2.73
C ILE A 26 0.40 -10.99 3.39
N GLN A 27 0.95 -12.01 4.05
CA GLN A 27 0.17 -13.05 4.72
C GLN A 27 -0.66 -12.46 5.88
N VAL A 28 -0.02 -11.73 6.80
CA VAL A 28 -0.68 -11.14 7.97
C VAL A 28 -1.75 -10.13 7.55
N GLU A 29 -1.49 -9.30 6.54
CA GLU A 29 -2.49 -8.35 6.03
C GLU A 29 -3.70 -9.07 5.39
N ARG A 30 -3.48 -10.19 4.69
CA ARG A 30 -4.58 -11.00 4.14
C ARG A 30 -5.41 -11.70 5.21
N ASP A 31 -4.75 -12.19 6.26
CA ASP A 31 -5.42 -12.83 7.39
C ASP A 31 -6.29 -11.83 8.16
N LYS A 32 -5.78 -10.61 8.39
CA LYS A 32 -6.58 -9.53 9.02
C LYS A 32 -7.81 -9.13 8.20
N LEU A 33 -7.70 -9.13 6.87
CA LEU A 33 -8.79 -8.75 5.97
C LEU A 33 -9.70 -9.92 5.59
N ASN A 34 -9.34 -11.16 5.92
CA ASN A 34 -10.02 -12.38 5.48
C ASN A 34 -10.27 -12.40 3.95
N LYS A 35 -9.27 -11.98 3.16
CA LYS A 35 -9.35 -11.89 1.69
C LYS A 35 -8.21 -12.68 1.03
N TYR A 36 -8.56 -13.78 0.36
CA TYR A 36 -7.62 -14.70 -0.28
C TYR A 36 -7.91 -14.88 -1.77
N GLY A 37 -6.91 -15.38 -2.53
CA GLY A 37 -7.09 -15.78 -3.93
C GLY A 37 -7.36 -14.64 -4.93
N ARG A 38 -7.40 -13.38 -4.48
CA ARG A 38 -7.65 -12.20 -5.32
C ARG A 38 -6.78 -11.00 -4.94
N GLY A 39 -6.66 -10.07 -5.88
CA GLY A 39 -6.09 -8.75 -5.63
C GLY A 39 -6.96 -7.93 -4.67
N LEU A 40 -6.33 -7.04 -3.91
CA LEU A 40 -7.06 -6.04 -3.12
C LEU A 40 -7.39 -4.86 -4.02
N LEU A 41 -8.65 -4.43 -4.01
CA LEU A 41 -9.09 -3.23 -4.71
C LEU A 41 -8.92 -2.02 -3.77
N GLY A 42 -8.56 -0.88 -4.35
CA GLY A 42 -8.38 0.37 -3.63
C GLY A 42 -8.54 1.53 -4.58
N CYS A 43 -8.87 2.71 -4.05
CA CYS A 43 -8.99 3.92 -4.84
C CYS A 43 -8.42 5.12 -4.08
N THR A 44 -8.04 6.17 -4.83
CA THR A 44 -7.73 7.48 -4.26
C THR A 44 -8.93 8.39 -4.46
N ILE A 45 -9.49 8.92 -3.38
CA ILE A 45 -10.59 9.89 -3.46
C ILE A 45 -10.12 11.14 -4.21
N LYS A 46 -10.96 11.63 -5.12
CA LYS A 46 -10.73 12.84 -5.92
C LYS A 46 -11.81 13.89 -5.64
N PRO A 47 -11.50 15.19 -5.77
CA PRO A 47 -10.19 15.78 -6.10
C PRO A 47 -9.15 15.58 -4.99
N LYS A 48 -7.86 15.75 -5.31
CA LYS A 48 -6.76 15.56 -4.35
C LYS A 48 -6.89 16.49 -3.13
N LEU A 49 -7.40 17.71 -3.34
CA LEU A 49 -7.60 18.75 -2.34
C LEU A 49 -8.97 19.41 -2.55
N GLY A 50 -9.51 20.00 -1.48
CA GLY A 50 -10.72 20.84 -1.55
C GLY A 50 -12.04 20.17 -1.14
N LEU A 51 -12.03 18.88 -0.79
CA LEU A 51 -13.20 18.26 -0.17
C LEU A 51 -13.26 18.62 1.32
N SER A 52 -14.46 19.00 1.80
CA SER A 52 -14.74 19.04 3.23
C SER A 52 -14.72 17.62 3.81
N ALA A 53 -14.47 17.49 5.12
CA ALA A 53 -14.46 16.19 5.80
C ALA A 53 -15.77 15.40 5.59
N LYS A 54 -16.91 16.10 5.56
CA LYS A 54 -18.23 15.50 5.32
C LYS A 54 -18.32 14.88 3.92
N ASN A 55 -17.89 15.61 2.89
CA ASN A 55 -17.96 15.12 1.51
C ASN A 55 -16.91 14.04 1.26
N TYR A 56 -15.73 14.14 1.89
CA TYR A 56 -14.72 13.08 1.86
C TYR A 56 -15.27 11.78 2.46
N GLY A 57 -15.90 11.84 3.63
CA GLY A 57 -16.53 10.69 4.28
C GLY A 57 -17.64 10.06 3.43
N ARG A 58 -18.47 10.88 2.77
CA ARG A 58 -19.48 10.38 1.82
C ARG A 58 -18.84 9.63 0.66
N ALA A 59 -17.79 10.18 0.05
CA ALA A 59 -17.10 9.51 -1.05
C ALA A 59 -16.48 8.18 -0.63
N VAL A 60 -15.84 8.12 0.56
CA VAL A 60 -15.30 6.88 1.13
C VAL A 60 -16.41 5.84 1.34
N TYR A 61 -17.54 6.26 1.91
CA TYR A 61 -18.66 5.36 2.17
C TYR A 61 -19.22 4.72 0.89
N GLU A 62 -19.51 5.52 -0.13
CA GLU A 62 -20.05 5.03 -1.41
C GLU A 62 -19.08 4.08 -2.10
N CYS A 63 -17.78 4.41 -2.07
CA CYS A 63 -16.72 3.58 -2.62
C CYS A 63 -16.66 2.19 -1.96
N LEU A 64 -16.60 2.13 -0.63
CA LEU A 64 -16.54 0.86 0.11
C LEU A 64 -17.84 0.05 -0.06
N ARG A 65 -19.00 0.72 -0.03
CA ARG A 65 -20.29 0.07 -0.28
C ARG A 65 -20.40 -0.50 -1.70
N GLY A 66 -19.79 0.16 -2.67
CA GLY A 66 -19.73 -0.27 -4.07
C GLY A 66 -18.82 -1.48 -4.33
N GLY A 67 -18.13 -2.01 -3.32
CA GLY A 67 -17.33 -3.23 -3.42
C GLY A 67 -15.83 -3.01 -3.57
N LEU A 68 -15.32 -1.81 -3.25
CA LEU A 68 -13.90 -1.63 -2.93
C LEU A 68 -13.54 -2.41 -1.66
#